data_AF-A0A4S4KZC5-F1
#
_entry.id   AF-A0A4S4KZC5-F1
#
_cell.length_a   1.000
_cell.length_b   1.000
_cell.length_c   1.000
_cell.angle_alpha   90.00
_cell.angle_beta   90.00
_cell.angle_gamma   90.00
#
_symmetry.space_group_name_H-M   'P 1'
#
loop_
_entity.id
_entity.type
_entity.pdbx_description
1 polymer ?
#
loop_
_entity_poly.entity_id
_entity_poly.type
_entity_poly.pdbx_seq_one_letter_code
_entity_poly.pdbx_strand_id
1 'polypeptide(L)'
;MLDGNLPRNQVETNDLTQYLMASGIRPGDSHERPTFDWSLFLEELCDVETDAEGAWDKNQWYCTDCILGLIKLRLRIWWIARKIRDNRPAMDDCWYGYNCRTQVHKYAHAGKLNFTDLPADIVLHILLDIPNFLTLYSAVYASKAHIHNVFQRYSKTIIRTVAWHLLGHVLPQALHVVYLYDPSLTSEDLPGEDCMEQLLLPTLTRYQAGLLDRVAMVACALEDLFSQKYAHILANIPLLTYNTLLCRRKDRRFRESQLTKAESNCFRRALFRFWSFCNIMRHGMEQSLESPTWRAGVAFLHCFPSPELHAIERIGGFLKQVLKWVYCAADHERRDQYLRRLHLVPPYNLVMLGPDAVLQAYIRMEPIMHFDGSFDRAVASISFQRVTDAITFKEYNFGDEATGSFGLVKCHRLCSVHFFQADFKTID
;
A
#
# COMPACT_ATOMS: atom_id res chain seq x y z
N MET A 1 -15.84 16.43 35.00
CA MET A 1 -16.69 15.60 34.12
C MET A 1 -15.83 14.51 33.54
N LEU A 2 -16.24 13.26 33.70
CA LEU A 2 -15.54 12.11 33.12
C LEU A 2 -15.57 12.17 31.57
N ASP A 3 -14.59 11.60 30.91
CA ASP A 3 -14.51 11.60 29.44
C ASP A 3 -15.57 10.72 28.75
N GLY A 4 -15.91 11.05 27.52
CA GLY A 4 -16.82 10.26 26.66
C GLY A 4 -18.25 10.18 27.20
N ASN A 5 -18.84 8.99 27.17
CA ASN A 5 -20.19 8.74 27.70
C ASN A 5 -20.19 8.33 29.19
N LEU A 6 -19.04 8.31 29.87
CA LEU A 6 -18.95 7.88 31.27
C LEU A 6 -19.80 8.71 32.25
N PRO A 7 -19.93 10.06 32.11
CA PRO A 7 -20.85 10.84 32.94
C PRO A 7 -22.32 10.42 32.80
N ARG A 8 -22.63 9.70 31.71
CA ARG A 8 -23.96 9.17 31.41
C ARG A 8 -24.08 7.69 31.77
N ASN A 9 -22.99 7.04 32.20
CA ASN A 9 -23.03 5.71 32.79
C ASN A 9 -23.44 5.86 34.26
N GLN A 10 -24.73 5.66 34.54
CA GLN A 10 -25.28 5.81 35.88
C GLN A 10 -24.71 4.81 36.88
N VAL A 11 -24.31 3.62 36.45
CA VAL A 11 -23.72 2.60 37.35
C VAL A 11 -22.39 3.09 37.89
N GLU A 12 -21.45 3.41 37.00
CA GLU A 12 -20.11 3.88 37.39
C GLU A 12 -20.18 5.24 38.10
N THR A 13 -21.05 6.14 37.65
CA THR A 13 -21.21 7.45 38.29
C THR A 13 -21.79 7.30 39.70
N ASN A 14 -22.77 6.43 39.90
CA ASN A 14 -23.35 6.20 41.23
C ASN A 14 -22.36 5.49 42.15
N ASP A 15 -21.61 4.50 41.67
CA ASP A 15 -20.61 3.79 42.47
C ASP A 15 -19.47 4.72 42.91
N LEU A 16 -18.93 5.54 42.00
CA LEU A 16 -17.98 6.59 42.34
C LEU A 16 -18.58 7.60 43.33
N THR A 17 -19.81 8.05 43.11
CA THR A 17 -20.48 9.00 44.03
C THR A 17 -20.62 8.41 45.42
N GLN A 18 -21.07 7.15 45.52
CA GLN A 18 -21.22 6.43 46.78
C GLN A 18 -19.88 6.25 47.49
N TYR A 19 -18.82 5.94 46.74
CA TYR A 19 -17.47 5.84 47.29
C TYR A 19 -17.00 7.17 47.87
N LEU A 20 -17.17 8.28 47.14
CA LEU A 20 -16.78 9.62 47.61
C LEU A 20 -17.57 10.03 48.86
N MET A 21 -18.86 9.67 48.94
CA MET A 21 -19.69 9.91 50.12
C MET A 21 -19.30 9.03 51.32
N ALA A 22 -19.04 7.74 51.09
CA ALA A 22 -18.69 6.78 52.15
C ALA A 22 -17.29 7.03 52.73
N SER A 23 -16.35 7.50 51.90
CA SER A 23 -14.97 7.81 52.32
C SER A 23 -14.87 9.01 53.25
N GLY A 24 -15.97 9.74 53.48
CA GLY A 24 -16.02 10.90 54.37
C GLY A 24 -16.21 10.59 55.87
N ILE A 25 -16.30 9.33 56.31
CA ILE A 25 -16.66 9.00 57.69
C ILE A 25 -15.44 8.51 58.50
N ARG A 26 -14.96 9.34 59.43
CA ARG A 26 -14.30 8.83 60.65
C ARG A 26 -15.36 8.68 61.74
N PRO A 27 -15.52 7.50 62.36
CA PRO A 27 -16.35 7.36 63.54
C PRO A 27 -15.59 7.97 64.73
N GLY A 28 -16.00 9.16 65.18
CA GLY A 28 -15.29 9.89 66.23
C GLY A 28 -16.07 11.02 66.90
N ASP A 29 -16.40 12.11 66.19
CA ASP A 29 -16.91 13.32 66.84
C ASP A 29 -18.17 13.89 66.15
N SER A 30 -19.18 14.18 66.97
CA SER A 30 -20.59 14.23 66.58
C SER A 30 -21.07 15.51 65.86
N HIS A 31 -20.20 16.35 65.28
CA HIS A 31 -20.65 17.57 64.58
C HIS A 31 -19.82 18.03 63.36
N GLU A 32 -18.76 17.34 62.97
CA GLU A 32 -17.99 17.73 61.78
C GLU A 32 -18.55 17.04 60.53
N ARG A 33 -18.91 17.84 59.52
CA ARG A 33 -19.37 17.31 58.23
C ARG A 33 -18.28 16.41 57.65
N PRO A 34 -18.64 15.26 57.07
CA PRO A 34 -17.68 14.40 56.38
C PRO A 34 -16.94 15.20 55.30
N THR A 35 -15.63 15.41 55.47
CA THR A 35 -14.79 16.08 54.48
C THR A 35 -14.02 15.02 53.69
N PHE A 36 -14.26 15.00 52.38
CA PHE A 36 -13.43 14.23 51.46
C PHE A 36 -12.00 14.79 51.48
N ASP A 37 -10.99 13.93 51.67
CA ASP A 37 -9.58 14.34 51.70
C ASP A 37 -9.09 14.64 50.27
N TRP A 38 -9.32 15.88 49.84
CA TRP A 38 -8.90 16.37 48.53
C TRP A 38 -7.39 16.33 48.34
N SER A 39 -6.60 16.44 49.41
CA SER A 39 -5.14 16.42 49.34
C SER A 39 -4.65 15.03 48.95
N LEU A 40 -5.12 14.00 49.67
CA LEU A 40 -4.80 12.61 49.36
C LEU A 40 -5.30 12.22 47.97
N PHE A 41 -6.51 12.64 47.61
CA PHE A 41 -7.06 12.37 46.28
C PHE A 41 -6.19 12.94 45.16
N LEU A 42 -5.79 14.21 45.25
CA LEU A 42 -4.93 14.83 44.25
C LEU A 42 -3.54 14.21 44.21
N GLU A 43 -3.00 13.82 45.36
CA GLU A 43 -1.73 13.11 45.46
C GLU A 43 -1.79 11.77 44.70
N GLU A 44 -2.82 10.97 44.97
CA GLU A 44 -3.03 9.69 44.27
C GLU A 44 -3.25 9.90 42.77
N LEU A 45 -3.93 10.99 42.38
CA LEU A 45 -4.17 11.30 40.97
C LEU A 45 -2.89 11.69 40.21
N CYS A 46 -1.95 12.34 40.90
CA CYS A 46 -0.61 12.62 40.38
C CYS A 46 0.23 11.35 40.23
N ASP A 47 0.09 10.40 41.15
CA ASP A 47 0.82 9.12 41.17
C ASP A 47 0.32 8.08 40.17
N VAL A 48 -0.88 8.25 39.63
CA VAL A 48 -1.40 7.32 38.62
C VAL A 48 -0.52 7.37 37.37
N GLU A 49 0.18 6.26 37.09
CA GLU A 49 0.97 6.08 35.88
C GLU A 49 0.07 6.26 34.66
N THR A 50 0.47 7.16 33.76
CA THR A 50 -0.22 7.39 32.48
C THR A 50 0.80 7.51 31.37
N ASP A 51 0.45 7.02 30.18
CA ASP A 51 1.33 6.99 29.01
C ASP A 51 1.61 8.36 28.39
N ALA A 52 1.06 9.45 28.94
CA ALA A 52 1.21 10.79 28.40
C ALA A 52 2.41 11.50 29.05
N GLU A 53 3.43 11.77 28.24
CA GLU A 53 4.57 12.63 28.57
C GLU A 53 4.09 14.01 29.05
N GLY A 54 4.13 14.20 30.36
CA GLY A 54 3.78 15.46 31.02
C GLY A 54 3.89 15.25 32.53
N ALA A 55 5.03 15.64 33.09
CA ALA A 55 5.33 15.49 34.52
C ALA A 55 4.40 16.41 35.33
N TRP A 56 3.23 15.90 35.69
CA TRP A 56 2.47 16.43 36.81
C TRP A 56 3.30 16.15 38.07
N ASP A 57 3.94 17.19 38.59
CA ASP A 57 4.80 17.13 39.76
C ASP A 57 4.01 17.63 40.97
N LYS A 58 3.95 16.82 42.02
CA LYS A 58 3.28 17.15 43.28
C LYS A 58 3.79 18.46 43.91
N ASN A 59 5.01 18.87 43.57
CA ASN A 59 5.68 20.05 44.12
C ASN A 59 5.49 21.31 43.28
N GLN A 60 4.76 21.25 42.16
CA GLN A 60 4.51 22.40 41.30
C GLN A 60 3.16 23.08 41.60
N TRP A 61 3.10 24.37 41.27
CA TRP A 61 1.90 25.18 41.41
C TRP A 61 1.06 25.12 40.13
N TYR A 62 -0.21 24.77 40.28
CA TYR A 62 -1.17 24.69 39.18
C TYR A 62 -2.35 25.63 39.44
N CYS A 63 -2.86 26.26 38.39
CA CYS A 63 -4.13 26.97 38.49
C CYS A 63 -5.30 25.97 38.61
N THR A 64 -6.46 26.46 39.06
CA THR A 64 -7.67 25.64 39.21
C THR A 64 -8.08 24.95 37.91
N ASP A 65 -7.93 25.62 36.76
CA ASP A 65 -8.26 25.03 35.46
C ASP A 65 -7.34 23.87 35.09
N CYS A 66 -6.04 23.97 35.40
CA CYS A 66 -5.10 22.87 35.22
C CYS A 66 -5.47 21.67 36.10
N ILE A 67 -5.81 21.90 37.38
CA ILE A 67 -6.24 20.84 38.29
C ILE A 67 -7.53 20.19 37.79
N LEU A 68 -8.50 20.97 37.31
CA LEU A 68 -9.72 20.43 36.71
C LEU A 68 -9.43 19.63 35.43
N GLY A 69 -8.47 20.08 34.61
CA GLY A 69 -7.98 19.33 33.45
C GLY A 69 -7.38 17.97 33.85
N LEU A 70 -6.53 17.97 34.88
CA LEU A 70 -5.93 16.77 35.46
C LEU A 70 -6.99 15.79 35.98
N ILE A 71 -7.95 16.27 36.76
CA ILE A 71 -9.06 15.45 37.27
C ILE A 71 -9.84 14.84 36.09
N LYS A 72 -10.21 15.63 35.08
CA LYS A 72 -10.92 15.09 33.90
C LYS A 72 -10.13 13.98 33.21
N LEU A 73 -8.82 14.18 33.08
CA LEU A 73 -7.92 13.24 32.39
C LEU A 73 -7.71 11.94 33.17
N ARG A 74 -7.50 12.02 34.50
CA ARG A 74 -7.02 10.88 35.30
C ARG A 74 -8.01 10.30 36.29
N LEU A 75 -9.12 10.98 36.61
CA LEU A 75 -10.12 10.51 37.58
C LEU A 75 -10.57 9.07 37.31
N ARG A 76 -10.71 8.71 36.03
CA ARG A 76 -11.13 7.36 35.64
C ARG A 76 -10.09 6.30 35.96
N ILE A 77 -8.83 6.54 35.58
CA ILE A 77 -7.73 5.60 35.78
C ILE A 77 -7.50 5.43 37.28
N TRP A 78 -7.51 6.54 38.01
CA TRP A 78 -7.52 6.55 39.48
C TRP A 78 -8.66 5.69 40.04
N TRP A 79 -9.89 5.86 39.54
CA TRP A 79 -11.05 5.13 40.06
C TRP A 79 -10.93 3.61 39.82
N ILE A 80 -10.47 3.19 38.64
CA ILE A 80 -10.22 1.78 38.34
C ILE A 80 -9.12 1.23 39.26
N ALA A 81 -8.00 1.93 39.40
CA ALA A 81 -6.90 1.54 40.28
C ALA A 81 -7.37 1.41 41.73
N ARG A 82 -8.29 2.30 42.17
CA ARG A 82 -8.88 2.24 43.51
C ARG A 82 -9.79 1.01 43.69
N LYS A 83 -10.67 0.74 42.72
CA LYS A 83 -11.51 -0.48 42.74
C LYS A 83 -10.66 -1.75 42.83
N ILE A 84 -9.54 -1.82 42.10
CA ILE A 84 -8.59 -2.94 42.16
C ILE A 84 -7.94 -3.02 43.54
N ARG A 85 -7.46 -1.90 44.09
CA ARG A 85 -6.83 -1.83 45.43
C ARG A 85 -7.78 -2.29 46.53
N ASP A 86 -9.06 -1.96 46.41
CA ASP A 86 -10.12 -2.34 47.36
C ASP A 86 -10.63 -3.79 47.13
N ASN A 87 -9.98 -4.58 46.26
CA ASN A 87 -10.37 -5.94 45.88
C ASN A 87 -11.83 -6.04 45.38
N ARG A 88 -12.35 -5.00 44.73
CA ARG A 88 -13.66 -5.09 44.07
C ARG A 88 -13.55 -5.96 42.81
N PRO A 89 -14.56 -6.81 42.54
CA PRO A 89 -14.52 -7.70 41.38
C PRO A 89 -14.40 -6.89 40.08
N ALA A 90 -13.40 -7.23 39.26
CA ALA A 90 -13.29 -6.70 37.92
C ALA A 90 -14.46 -7.22 37.08
N MET A 91 -15.24 -6.31 36.50
CA MET A 91 -16.24 -6.62 35.48
C MET A 91 -15.55 -6.93 34.13
N ASP A 92 -16.19 -7.69 33.24
CA ASP A 92 -15.62 -8.08 31.93
C ASP A 92 -15.58 -6.88 30.97
N ASP A 93 -14.69 -6.77 29.98
CA ASP A 93 -14.67 -5.52 29.19
C ASP A 93 -15.75 -5.38 28.09
N CYS A 94 -16.24 -4.15 27.89
CA CYS A 94 -17.12 -3.77 26.80
C CYS A 94 -16.31 -3.43 25.54
N TRP A 95 -16.59 -4.13 24.45
CA TRP A 95 -15.89 -3.95 23.16
C TRP A 95 -15.93 -2.50 22.62
N TYR A 96 -17.00 -1.74 22.91
CA TYR A 96 -17.12 -0.34 22.47
C TYR A 96 -16.46 0.67 23.42
N GLY A 97 -15.90 0.22 24.54
CA GLY A 97 -15.25 1.06 25.55
C GLY A 97 -16.13 2.23 26.00
N TYR A 98 -15.50 3.36 26.31
CA TYR A 98 -16.17 4.58 26.82
C TYR A 98 -17.13 5.24 25.83
N ASN A 99 -17.05 4.87 24.55
CA ASN A 99 -17.96 5.35 23.51
C ASN A 99 -19.20 4.46 23.37
N CYS A 100 -19.30 3.38 24.15
CA CYS A 100 -20.49 2.54 24.17
C CYS A 100 -21.72 3.41 24.44
N ARG A 101 -22.66 3.46 23.49
CA ARG A 101 -23.92 4.18 23.66
C ARG A 101 -24.88 3.40 24.55
N THR A 102 -24.79 2.07 24.52
CA THR A 102 -25.64 1.13 25.26
C THR A 102 -25.53 1.32 26.77
N GLN A 103 -24.35 1.69 27.27
CA GLN A 103 -24.13 1.95 28.71
C GLN A 103 -24.94 3.14 29.25
N VAL A 104 -25.35 4.06 28.37
CA VAL A 104 -26.11 5.25 28.75
C VAL A 104 -27.56 4.90 29.12
N HIS A 105 -28.11 3.87 28.48
CA HIS A 105 -29.55 3.57 28.57
C HIS A 105 -29.87 2.12 28.95
N LYS A 106 -28.87 1.23 29.07
CA LYS A 106 -29.05 -0.13 29.58
C LYS A 106 -28.20 -0.38 30.81
N TYR A 107 -28.83 -0.27 31.97
CA TYR A 107 -28.20 -0.49 33.28
C TYR A 107 -27.49 -1.86 33.38
N ALA A 108 -28.11 -2.92 32.87
CA ALA A 108 -27.53 -4.26 32.88
C ALA A 108 -26.22 -4.37 32.06
N HIS A 109 -26.08 -3.57 31.00
CA HIS A 109 -24.84 -3.52 30.22
C HIS A 109 -23.76 -2.74 30.95
N ALA A 110 -24.13 -1.60 31.54
CA ALA A 110 -23.23 -0.75 32.32
C ALA A 110 -22.70 -1.43 33.59
N GLY A 111 -23.48 -2.32 34.22
CA GLY A 111 -23.07 -3.05 35.43
C GLY A 111 -22.49 -4.44 35.20
N LYS A 112 -22.37 -4.89 33.94
CA LYS A 112 -21.72 -6.17 33.62
C LYS A 112 -20.33 -5.99 33.05
N LEU A 113 -20.06 -4.86 32.39
CA LEU A 113 -18.83 -4.69 31.63
C LEU A 113 -17.96 -3.51 32.12
N ASN A 114 -16.69 -3.76 32.45
CA ASN A 114 -15.63 -2.74 32.55
C ASN A 114 -15.29 -2.21 31.15
N PHE A 115 -14.52 -1.14 31.08
CA PHE A 115 -14.36 -0.38 29.85
C PHE A 115 -12.90 -0.11 29.53
N THR A 116 -11.97 -1.04 29.70
CA THR A 116 -10.60 -0.79 29.25
C THR A 116 -9.74 -2.03 29.24
N ASP A 117 -8.94 -2.13 28.18
CA ASP A 117 -7.66 -2.86 28.15
C ASP A 117 -7.69 -4.26 27.56
N LEU A 118 -7.78 -4.33 26.23
CA LEU A 118 -6.85 -5.24 25.55
C LEU A 118 -5.45 -4.68 25.80
N PRO A 119 -4.51 -5.45 26.38
CA PRO A 119 -3.19 -4.90 26.62
C PRO A 119 -2.52 -4.50 25.29
N ALA A 120 -1.66 -3.49 25.34
CA ALA A 120 -1.16 -2.80 24.15
C ALA A 120 -0.40 -3.72 23.18
N ASP A 121 0.23 -4.76 23.71
CA ASP A 121 0.86 -5.85 22.97
C ASP A 121 -0.16 -6.67 22.15
N ILE A 122 -1.33 -6.99 22.70
CA ILE A 122 -2.40 -7.69 21.98
C ILE A 122 -2.95 -6.80 20.86
N VAL A 123 -3.18 -5.51 21.13
CA VAL A 123 -3.61 -4.57 20.08
C VAL A 123 -2.55 -4.43 19.00
N LEU A 124 -1.27 -4.38 19.39
CA LEU A 124 -0.17 -4.36 18.44
C LEU A 124 -0.18 -5.62 17.57
N HIS A 125 -0.30 -6.82 18.14
CA HIS A 125 -0.41 -8.06 17.37
C HIS A 125 -1.58 -8.05 16.39
N ILE A 126 -2.76 -7.58 16.82
CA ILE A 126 -3.92 -7.41 15.93
C ILE A 126 -3.59 -6.47 14.77
N LEU A 127 -2.92 -5.34 15.02
CA LEU A 127 -2.55 -4.38 13.98
C LEU A 127 -1.47 -4.92 13.04
N LEU A 128 -0.55 -5.77 13.54
CA LEU A 128 0.47 -6.42 12.73
C LEU A 128 -0.14 -7.45 11.77
N ASP A 129 -1.21 -8.15 12.15
CA ASP A 129 -1.89 -9.15 11.33
C ASP A 129 -2.81 -8.56 10.24
N ILE A 130 -2.93 -7.23 10.15
CA ILE A 130 -3.76 -6.58 9.15
C ILE A 130 -3.16 -6.76 7.74
N PRO A 131 -3.96 -7.13 6.72
CA PRO A 131 -3.43 -7.48 5.40
C PRO A 131 -3.14 -6.30 4.47
N ASN A 132 -3.73 -5.12 4.69
CA ASN A 132 -3.59 -3.96 3.80
C ASN A 132 -3.82 -2.62 4.53
N PHE A 133 -3.38 -1.52 3.90
CA PHE A 133 -3.43 -0.19 4.52
C PHE A 133 -4.86 0.32 4.70
N LEU A 134 -5.77 0.01 3.77
CA LEU A 134 -7.18 0.37 3.90
C LEU A 134 -7.80 -0.18 5.20
N THR A 135 -7.57 -1.46 5.50
CA THR A 135 -8.07 -2.12 6.71
C THR A 135 -7.37 -1.56 7.95
N LEU A 136 -6.06 -1.30 7.86
CA LEU A 136 -5.27 -0.72 8.95
C LEU A 136 -5.83 0.63 9.37
N TYR A 137 -5.98 1.56 8.41
CA TYR A 137 -6.49 2.88 8.71
C TYR A 137 -7.93 2.83 9.22
N SER A 138 -8.77 1.94 8.68
CA SER A 138 -10.13 1.73 9.19
C SER A 138 -10.12 1.29 10.66
N ALA A 139 -9.25 0.35 11.04
CA ALA A 139 -9.09 -0.09 12.43
C ALA A 139 -8.58 1.03 13.35
N VAL A 140 -7.59 1.80 12.90
CA VAL A 140 -7.05 2.96 13.63
C VAL A 140 -8.13 4.03 13.85
N TYR A 141 -8.98 4.30 12.85
CA TYR A 141 -10.06 5.28 12.98
C TYR A 141 -11.25 4.80 13.81
N ALA A 142 -11.41 3.49 13.98
CA ALA A 142 -12.47 2.93 14.82
C ALA A 142 -12.30 3.25 16.31
N SER A 143 -11.05 3.44 16.79
CA SER A 143 -10.76 3.76 18.19
C SER A 143 -9.74 4.88 18.32
N LYS A 144 -10.24 6.09 18.65
CA LYS A 144 -9.45 7.33 18.77
C LYS A 144 -8.43 7.33 19.91
N ALA A 145 -8.67 6.53 20.96
CA ALA A 145 -7.80 6.50 22.13
C ALA A 145 -6.88 5.29 22.05
N HIS A 146 -7.40 4.08 22.20
CA HIS A 146 -6.56 2.91 22.43
C HIS A 146 -5.78 2.44 21.19
N ILE A 147 -6.49 2.07 20.11
CA ILE A 147 -5.86 1.56 18.88
C ILE A 147 -5.01 2.66 18.24
N HIS A 148 -5.52 3.89 18.22
CA HIS A 148 -4.76 5.03 17.71
C HIS A 148 -3.48 5.30 18.50
N ASN A 149 -3.49 5.21 19.83
CA ASN A 149 -2.27 5.40 20.62
C ASN A 149 -1.24 4.28 20.39
N VAL A 150 -1.69 3.02 20.32
CA VAL A 150 -0.80 1.88 19.97
C VAL A 150 -0.24 2.08 18.57
N PHE A 151 -1.07 2.50 17.60
CA PHE A 151 -0.61 2.81 16.25
C PHE A 151 0.39 3.96 16.23
N GLN A 152 0.16 5.06 16.95
CA GLN A 152 1.10 6.18 17.03
C GLN A 152 2.46 5.70 17.56
N ARG A 153 2.46 4.94 18.66
CA ARG A 153 3.67 4.42 19.31
C ARG A 153 4.46 3.43 18.43
N TYR A 154 3.77 2.60 17.65
CA TYR A 154 4.39 1.53 16.86
C TYR A 154 4.18 1.69 15.34
N SER A 155 3.91 2.91 14.87
CA SER A 155 3.50 3.20 13.48
C SER A 155 4.46 2.65 12.45
N LYS A 156 5.77 2.84 12.67
CA LYS A 156 6.83 2.34 11.77
C LYS A 156 6.81 0.82 11.63
N THR A 157 6.72 0.10 12.75
CA THR A 157 6.69 -1.37 12.76
C THR A 157 5.40 -1.90 12.12
N ILE A 158 4.26 -1.26 12.41
CA ILE A 158 2.96 -1.66 11.85
C ILE A 158 2.93 -1.41 10.34
N ILE A 159 3.29 -0.20 9.89
CA ILE A 159 3.35 0.15 8.45
C ILE A 159 4.31 -0.79 7.72
N ARG A 160 5.49 -1.07 8.29
CA ARG A 160 6.45 -2.02 7.72
C ARG A 160 5.84 -3.40 7.51
N THR A 161 5.19 -3.91 8.55
CA THR A 161 4.63 -5.27 8.54
C THR A 161 3.46 -5.37 7.56
N VAL A 162 2.57 -4.37 7.53
CA VAL A 162 1.46 -4.32 6.58
C VAL A 162 1.97 -4.20 5.13
N ALA A 163 3.00 -3.38 4.87
CA ALA A 163 3.64 -3.31 3.56
C ALA A 163 4.22 -4.67 3.13
N TRP A 164 4.87 -5.38 4.07
CA TRP A 164 5.41 -6.71 3.84
C TRP A 164 4.33 -7.77 3.64
N HIS A 165 3.22 -7.73 4.36
CA HIS A 165 2.07 -8.62 4.13
C HIS A 165 1.47 -8.42 2.75
N LEU A 166 1.38 -7.17 2.30
CA LEU A 166 0.80 -6.81 1.00
C LEU A 166 1.67 -7.27 -0.19
N LEU A 167 2.99 -7.10 -0.10
CA LEU A 167 3.91 -7.25 -1.24
C LEU A 167 4.98 -8.32 -1.05
N GLY A 168 5.28 -8.73 0.17
CA GLY A 168 6.35 -9.67 0.49
C GLY A 168 7.70 -9.22 -0.06
N HIS A 169 8.41 -10.14 -0.71
CA HIS A 169 9.76 -9.92 -1.22
C HIS A 169 9.87 -8.92 -2.38
N VAL A 170 8.76 -8.50 -2.98
CA VAL A 170 8.77 -7.49 -4.06
C VAL A 170 8.51 -6.07 -3.56
N LEU A 171 8.45 -5.89 -2.23
CA LEU A 171 8.26 -4.60 -1.59
C LEU A 171 9.30 -3.54 -2.03
N PRO A 172 10.61 -3.82 -2.14
CA PRO A 172 11.58 -2.81 -2.57
C PRO A 172 11.28 -2.23 -3.96
N GLN A 173 10.90 -3.08 -4.92
CA GLN A 173 10.55 -2.65 -6.28
C GLN A 173 9.25 -1.86 -6.30
N ALA A 174 8.25 -2.26 -5.51
CA ALA A 174 6.99 -1.52 -5.41
C ALA A 174 7.19 -0.13 -4.78
N LEU A 175 8.03 -0.02 -3.74
CA LEU A 175 8.41 1.27 -3.17
C LEU A 175 9.08 2.15 -4.23
N HIS A 176 9.98 1.59 -5.04
CA HIS A 176 10.63 2.35 -6.11
C HIS A 176 9.62 2.97 -7.08
N VAL A 177 8.55 2.23 -7.42
CA VAL A 177 7.43 2.78 -8.20
C VAL A 177 6.73 3.91 -7.46
N VAL A 178 6.37 3.73 -6.18
CA VAL A 178 5.68 4.73 -5.35
C VAL A 178 6.48 6.03 -5.24
N TYR A 179 7.79 5.94 -5.04
CA TYR A 179 8.67 7.10 -4.91
C TYR A 179 8.87 7.84 -6.24
N LEU A 180 8.87 7.14 -7.37
CA LEU A 180 8.87 7.78 -8.70
C LEU A 180 7.57 8.53 -9.03
N TYR A 181 6.50 8.36 -8.25
CA TYR A 181 5.27 9.16 -8.37
C TYR A 181 5.30 10.43 -7.51
N ASP A 182 6.27 10.56 -6.60
CA ASP A 182 6.39 11.72 -5.73
C ASP A 182 7.08 12.87 -6.49
N PRO A 183 6.38 13.97 -6.81
CA PRO A 183 6.97 15.06 -7.58
C PRO A 183 8.07 15.80 -6.81
N SER A 184 8.20 15.56 -5.50
CA SER A 184 9.24 16.16 -4.66
C SER A 184 10.60 15.46 -4.75
N LEU A 185 10.67 14.28 -5.36
CA LEU A 185 11.90 13.50 -5.46
C LEU A 185 12.36 13.39 -6.90
N THR A 186 13.65 13.60 -7.13
CA THR A 186 14.25 13.34 -8.45
C THR A 186 14.70 11.88 -8.52
N SER A 187 14.84 11.34 -9.74
CA SER A 187 15.31 9.95 -9.90
C SER A 187 16.74 9.75 -9.38
N GLU A 188 17.53 10.82 -9.29
CA GLU A 188 18.91 10.79 -8.78
C GLU A 188 18.96 10.64 -7.25
N ASP A 189 17.88 11.04 -6.55
CA ASP A 189 17.77 10.95 -5.09
C ASP A 189 17.36 9.55 -4.60
N LEU A 190 16.95 8.65 -5.52
CA LEU A 190 16.42 7.35 -5.14
C LEU A 190 17.54 6.37 -4.80
N PRO A 191 17.53 5.77 -3.59
CA PRO A 191 18.49 4.73 -3.26
C PRO A 191 18.27 3.51 -4.15
N GLY A 192 19.35 2.75 -4.40
CA GLY A 192 19.26 1.49 -5.14
C GLY A 192 18.28 0.50 -4.49
N GLU A 193 17.73 -0.44 -5.28
CA GLU A 193 16.68 -1.38 -4.84
C GLU A 193 17.02 -2.08 -3.51
N ASP A 194 18.28 -2.44 -3.30
CA ASP A 194 18.76 -3.17 -2.11
C ASP A 194 18.67 -2.34 -0.80
N CYS A 195 18.64 -1.01 -0.90
CA CYS A 195 18.62 -0.11 0.25
C CYS A 195 17.21 0.46 0.54
N MET A 196 16.26 0.30 -0.39
CA MET A 196 14.93 0.91 -0.34
C MET A 196 14.15 0.53 0.93
N GLU A 197 14.18 -0.75 1.33
CA GLU A 197 13.40 -1.22 2.47
C GLU A 197 13.89 -0.62 3.80
N GLN A 198 15.21 -0.45 3.96
CA GLN A 198 15.76 0.05 5.22
C GLN A 198 15.62 1.57 5.35
N LEU A 199 15.78 2.29 4.24
CA LEU A 199 15.82 3.75 4.25
C LEU A 199 14.44 4.39 4.19
N LEU A 200 13.50 3.80 3.45
CA LEU A 200 12.28 4.51 3.04
C LEU A 200 11.02 4.06 3.77
N LEU A 201 10.98 2.83 4.29
CA LEU A 201 9.82 2.36 5.05
C LEU A 201 9.51 3.20 6.31
N PRO A 202 10.51 3.62 7.11
CA PRO A 202 10.26 4.43 8.31
C PRO A 202 9.66 5.80 8.03
N THR A 203 9.70 6.27 6.78
CA THR A 203 9.25 7.61 6.35
C THR A 203 8.00 7.57 5.49
N LEU A 204 7.38 6.39 5.33
CA LEU A 204 6.25 6.21 4.42
C LEU A 204 5.02 7.01 4.89
N THR A 205 4.67 8.03 4.11
CA THR A 205 3.52 8.88 4.40
C THR A 205 2.20 8.14 4.14
N ARG A 206 1.09 8.64 4.69
CA ARG A 206 -0.25 8.08 4.41
C ARG A 206 -0.59 8.09 2.91
N TYR A 207 -0.14 9.11 2.18
CA TYR A 207 -0.34 9.19 0.73
C TYR A 207 0.43 8.07 0.01
N GLN A 208 1.70 7.87 0.37
CA GLN A 208 2.54 6.80 -0.18
C GLN A 208 1.99 5.41 0.17
N ALA A 209 1.43 5.21 1.37
CA ALA A 209 0.73 3.97 1.75
C ALA A 209 -0.48 3.69 0.84
N GLY A 210 -1.30 4.72 0.58
CA GLY A 210 -2.43 4.59 -0.35
C GLY A 210 -1.99 4.28 -1.78
N LEU A 211 -0.87 4.86 -2.22
CA LEU A 211 -0.29 4.55 -3.52
C LEU A 211 0.28 3.11 -3.57
N LEU A 212 0.88 2.64 -2.48
CA LEU A 212 1.39 1.27 -2.35
C LEU A 212 0.25 0.23 -2.45
N ASP A 213 -0.87 0.47 -1.77
CA ASP A 213 -2.10 -0.32 -1.91
C ASP A 213 -2.57 -0.37 -3.38
N ARG A 214 -2.57 0.79 -4.07
CA ARG A 214 -2.99 0.87 -5.47
C ARG A 214 -2.06 0.07 -6.39
N VAL A 215 -0.74 0.23 -6.27
CA VAL A 215 0.20 -0.50 -7.16
C VAL A 215 0.16 -2.01 -6.90
N ALA A 216 -0.05 -2.43 -5.64
CA ALA A 216 -0.26 -3.83 -5.29
C ALA A 216 -1.53 -4.40 -5.94
N MET A 217 -2.65 -3.65 -5.88
CA MET A 217 -3.90 -4.04 -6.52
C MET A 217 -3.76 -4.18 -8.04
N VAL A 218 -3.09 -3.22 -8.70
CA VAL A 218 -2.83 -3.29 -10.16
C VAL A 218 -1.98 -4.51 -10.51
N ALA A 219 -0.94 -4.79 -9.71
CA ALA A 219 -0.08 -5.96 -9.91
C ALA A 219 -0.87 -7.27 -9.78
N CYS A 220 -1.72 -7.40 -8.76
CA CYS A 220 -2.57 -8.58 -8.57
C CYS A 220 -3.53 -8.78 -9.74
N ALA A 221 -4.22 -7.72 -10.18
CA ALA A 221 -5.16 -7.81 -11.30
C ALA A 221 -4.47 -8.19 -12.62
N LEU A 222 -3.28 -7.64 -12.90
CA LEU A 222 -2.51 -8.00 -14.08
C LEU A 222 -1.93 -9.41 -14.00
N GLU A 223 -1.55 -9.87 -12.81
CA GLU A 223 -1.12 -11.25 -12.57
C GLU A 223 -2.27 -12.24 -12.82
N ASP A 224 -3.49 -11.89 -12.40
CA ASP A 224 -4.68 -12.66 -12.66
C ASP A 224 -4.96 -12.78 -14.16
N LEU A 225 -4.82 -11.69 -14.91
CA LEU A 225 -4.94 -11.69 -16.37
C LEU A 225 -3.82 -12.48 -17.05
N PHE A 226 -2.58 -12.36 -16.56
CA PHE A 226 -1.44 -13.12 -17.06
C PHE A 226 -1.68 -14.62 -16.90
N SER A 227 -2.13 -15.04 -15.71
CA SER A 227 -2.46 -16.43 -15.39
C SER A 227 -3.53 -17.03 -16.30
N GLN A 228 -4.55 -16.25 -16.67
CA GLN A 228 -5.65 -16.72 -17.52
C GLN A 228 -5.19 -17.06 -18.95
N LYS A 229 -4.21 -16.31 -19.47
CA LYS A 229 -3.84 -16.37 -20.89
C LYS A 229 -2.80 -17.44 -21.20
N TYR A 230 -1.77 -17.53 -20.36
CA TYR A 230 -0.66 -18.46 -20.60
C TYR A 230 -1.15 -19.91 -20.65
N ALA A 231 -2.16 -20.23 -19.81
CA ALA A 231 -3.00 -21.42 -19.89
C ALA A 231 -3.52 -21.77 -21.30
N HIS A 232 -3.99 -20.78 -22.07
CA HIS A 232 -4.62 -21.00 -23.38
C HIS A 232 -3.58 -21.10 -24.52
N ILE A 233 -2.50 -20.32 -24.45
CA ILE A 233 -1.46 -20.32 -25.50
C ILE A 233 -0.68 -21.64 -25.47
N LEU A 234 -0.26 -22.12 -24.29
CA LEU A 234 0.49 -23.39 -24.21
C LEU A 234 -0.37 -24.63 -24.46
N ALA A 235 -1.70 -24.54 -24.35
CA ALA A 235 -2.59 -25.63 -24.72
C ALA A 235 -2.62 -25.93 -26.24
N ASN A 236 -2.11 -25.02 -27.08
CA ASN A 236 -2.18 -25.11 -28.54
C ASN A 236 -0.81 -25.26 -29.23
N ILE A 237 0.28 -25.49 -28.48
CA ILE A 237 1.61 -25.76 -29.05
C ILE A 237 1.94 -27.24 -28.85
N PRO A 238 1.81 -28.11 -29.88
CA PRO A 238 1.95 -29.55 -29.72
C PRO A 238 3.38 -30.07 -29.48
N LEU A 239 4.42 -29.23 -29.39
CA LEU A 239 5.76 -29.68 -29.81
C LEU A 239 7.00 -29.08 -29.11
N LEU A 240 6.95 -28.66 -27.85
CA LEU A 240 8.18 -28.25 -27.14
C LEU A 240 8.32 -28.93 -25.77
N THR A 241 9.19 -29.94 -25.75
CA THR A 241 9.58 -30.81 -24.63
C THR A 241 10.67 -30.23 -23.72
N TYR A 242 10.99 -28.93 -23.75
CA TYR A 242 12.04 -28.38 -22.88
C TYR A 242 11.69 -27.00 -22.32
N ASN A 243 10.93 -27.02 -21.21
CA ASN A 243 10.87 -26.10 -20.06
C ASN A 243 9.47 -26.13 -19.44
N THR A 244 9.18 -27.30 -18.90
CA THR A 244 7.92 -27.77 -18.33
C THR A 244 7.69 -27.16 -16.95
N LEU A 245 7.41 -25.87 -16.84
CA LEU A 245 7.05 -25.31 -15.52
C LEU A 245 5.89 -24.31 -15.43
N LEU A 246 5.33 -23.73 -16.50
CA LEU A 246 4.56 -22.49 -16.30
C LEU A 246 3.09 -22.40 -16.77
N CYS A 247 2.40 -23.49 -17.13
CA CYS A 247 0.98 -23.35 -17.53
C CYS A 247 0.06 -24.47 -17.04
N ARG A 248 -0.62 -24.21 -15.92
CA ARG A 248 -1.89 -24.85 -15.58
C ARG A 248 -3.04 -24.10 -16.29
N ARG A 249 -3.97 -24.84 -16.90
CA ARG A 249 -5.24 -24.28 -17.41
C ARG A 249 -5.99 -23.61 -16.25
N LYS A 250 -6.14 -22.27 -16.27
CA LYS A 250 -7.03 -21.58 -15.33
C LYS A 250 -8.48 -21.85 -15.76
N ASP A 251 -9.17 -22.69 -15.00
CA ASP A 251 -10.63 -22.79 -15.09
C ASP A 251 -11.20 -21.40 -14.77
N ARG A 252 -12.14 -20.89 -15.58
CA ARG A 252 -12.79 -19.58 -15.35
C ARG A 252 -13.51 -19.52 -13.99
N ARG A 253 -13.64 -20.65 -13.30
CA ARG A 253 -14.13 -20.77 -11.93
C ARG A 253 -13.17 -20.22 -10.87
N PHE A 254 -11.86 -20.17 -11.13
CA PHE A 254 -10.90 -19.71 -10.14
C PHE A 254 -10.71 -18.19 -10.22
N ARG A 255 -11.09 -17.50 -9.16
CA ARG A 255 -10.92 -16.04 -9.01
C ARG A 255 -9.48 -15.62 -8.76
N GLU A 256 -8.60 -16.56 -8.44
CA GLU A 256 -7.22 -16.29 -8.01
C GLU A 256 -6.18 -16.72 -9.05
N SER A 257 -4.99 -16.11 -8.98
CA SER A 257 -3.81 -16.43 -9.79
C SER A 257 -3.48 -17.91 -9.65
N GLN A 258 -3.09 -18.54 -10.77
CA GLN A 258 -2.65 -19.95 -10.78
C GLN A 258 -1.13 -20.07 -10.81
N LEU A 259 -0.43 -18.93 -10.75
CA LEU A 259 1.02 -18.93 -10.61
C LEU A 259 1.40 -19.50 -9.25
N THR A 260 2.47 -20.29 -9.22
CA THR A 260 3.12 -20.65 -7.96
C THR A 260 3.63 -19.39 -7.26
N LYS A 261 3.87 -19.46 -5.95
CA LYS A 261 4.42 -18.31 -5.19
C LYS A 261 5.72 -17.77 -5.79
N ALA A 262 6.59 -18.64 -6.30
CA ALA A 262 7.84 -18.25 -6.95
C ALA A 262 7.60 -17.52 -8.29
N GLU A 263 6.66 -18.02 -9.10
CA GLU A 263 6.28 -17.39 -10.37
C GLU A 263 5.58 -16.05 -10.17
N SER A 264 4.67 -15.96 -9.19
CA SER A 264 4.01 -14.73 -8.77
C SER A 264 5.03 -13.67 -8.36
N ASN A 265 6.00 -14.04 -7.52
CA ASN A 265 7.10 -13.14 -7.13
C ASN A 265 7.93 -12.69 -8.34
N CYS A 266 8.29 -13.60 -9.25
CA CYS A 266 9.04 -13.26 -10.45
C CYS A 266 8.28 -12.30 -11.36
N PHE A 267 6.99 -12.58 -11.59
CA PHE A 267 6.08 -11.73 -12.36
C PHE A 267 5.98 -10.33 -11.75
N ARG A 268 5.64 -10.23 -10.46
CA ARG A 268 5.46 -8.93 -9.78
C ARG A 268 6.76 -8.12 -9.75
N ARG A 269 7.90 -8.77 -9.51
CA ARG A 269 9.22 -8.10 -9.53
C ARG A 269 9.53 -7.51 -10.90
N ALA A 270 9.34 -8.28 -11.96
CA ALA A 270 9.53 -7.80 -13.34
C ALA A 270 8.52 -6.70 -13.69
N LEU A 271 7.27 -6.81 -13.20
CA LEU A 271 6.22 -5.83 -13.42
C LEU A 271 6.54 -4.49 -12.78
N PHE A 272 6.95 -4.48 -11.50
CA PHE A 272 7.31 -3.23 -10.83
C PHE A 272 8.54 -2.57 -11.44
N ARG A 273 9.55 -3.34 -11.86
CA ARG A 273 10.71 -2.78 -12.59
C ARG A 273 10.32 -2.18 -13.94
N PHE A 274 9.47 -2.87 -14.70
CA PHE A 274 8.92 -2.32 -15.93
C PHE A 274 8.12 -1.03 -15.66
N TRP A 275 7.36 -0.99 -14.57
CA TRP A 275 6.61 0.19 -14.14
C TRP A 275 7.54 1.35 -13.78
N SER A 276 8.62 1.10 -13.02
CA SER A 276 9.63 2.10 -12.72
C SER A 276 10.25 2.68 -13.99
N PHE A 277 10.62 1.82 -14.95
CA PHE A 277 11.10 2.26 -16.26
C PHE A 277 10.08 3.15 -16.97
N CYS A 278 8.79 2.77 -17.00
CA CYS A 278 7.73 3.60 -17.59
C CYS A 278 7.62 4.97 -16.91
N ASN A 279 7.71 5.02 -15.57
CA ASN A 279 7.67 6.27 -14.82
C ASN A 279 8.87 7.17 -15.14
N ILE A 280 10.10 6.63 -15.14
CA ILE A 280 11.31 7.36 -15.56
C ILE A 280 11.09 7.97 -16.94
N MET A 281 10.64 7.16 -17.90
CA MET A 281 10.41 7.59 -19.28
C MET A 281 9.27 8.60 -19.44
N ARG A 282 8.26 8.60 -18.56
CA ARG A 282 7.11 9.52 -18.64
C ARG A 282 7.53 10.98 -18.46
N HIS A 283 8.56 11.25 -17.65
CA HIS A 283 9.02 12.61 -17.36
C HIS A 283 9.79 13.27 -18.50
N GLY A 284 10.18 12.52 -19.54
CA GLY A 284 10.93 13.06 -20.68
C GLY A 284 10.44 12.54 -22.01
N MET A 285 9.14 12.69 -22.30
CA MET A 285 8.58 12.40 -23.62
C MET A 285 9.11 13.31 -24.75
N GLU A 286 10.18 14.06 -24.52
CA GLU A 286 10.95 14.68 -25.60
C GLU A 286 11.49 13.59 -26.53
N GLN A 287 11.29 13.75 -27.83
CA GLN A 287 11.49 12.68 -28.81
C GLN A 287 12.97 12.33 -29.06
N SER A 288 13.91 13.03 -28.42
CA SER A 288 15.34 12.83 -28.62
C SER A 288 15.87 11.60 -27.85
N LEU A 289 16.59 10.73 -28.58
CA LEU A 289 17.38 9.64 -28.01
C LEU A 289 18.55 10.14 -27.14
N GLU A 290 18.86 11.43 -27.19
CA GLU A 290 19.91 12.04 -26.36
C GLU A 290 19.35 12.71 -25.10
N SER A 291 18.02 12.66 -24.91
CA SER A 291 17.38 13.26 -23.74
C SER A 291 17.95 12.67 -22.43
N PRO A 292 18.12 13.50 -21.39
CA PRO A 292 18.57 13.01 -20.08
C PRO A 292 17.69 11.86 -19.55
N THR A 293 16.38 11.92 -19.80
CA THR A 293 15.42 10.89 -19.42
C THR A 293 15.65 9.56 -20.14
N TRP A 294 15.93 9.59 -21.45
CA TRP A 294 16.29 8.37 -22.18
C TRP A 294 17.55 7.73 -21.59
N ARG A 295 18.59 8.54 -21.33
CA ARG A 295 19.83 8.07 -20.69
C ARG A 295 19.58 7.48 -19.30
N ALA A 296 18.73 8.10 -18.50
CA ALA A 296 18.33 7.57 -17.18
C ALA A 296 17.58 6.24 -17.29
N GLY A 297 16.65 6.11 -18.24
CA GLY A 297 15.92 4.86 -18.48
C GLY A 297 16.83 3.72 -18.94
N VAL A 298 17.77 4.02 -19.85
CA VAL A 298 18.80 3.06 -20.31
C VAL A 298 19.71 2.67 -19.16
N ALA A 299 20.22 3.64 -18.39
CA ALA A 299 21.06 3.39 -17.22
C ALA A 299 20.33 2.49 -16.19
N PHE A 300 19.05 2.75 -15.91
CA PHE A 300 18.23 1.92 -15.05
C PHE A 300 18.16 0.45 -15.54
N LEU A 301 17.94 0.23 -16.85
CA LEU A 301 17.93 -1.13 -17.40
C LEU A 301 19.32 -1.79 -17.34
N HIS A 302 20.41 -1.04 -17.50
CA HIS A 302 21.76 -1.58 -17.41
C HIS A 302 22.09 -2.18 -16.04
N CYS A 303 21.43 -1.74 -14.96
CA CYS A 303 21.61 -2.28 -13.62
C CYS A 303 21.16 -3.75 -13.46
N PHE A 304 20.35 -4.29 -14.38
CA PHE A 304 19.79 -5.65 -14.25
C PHE A 304 20.53 -6.69 -15.08
N PRO A 305 20.75 -7.92 -14.58
CA PRO A 305 21.32 -9.01 -15.37
C PRO A 305 20.36 -9.47 -16.48
N SER A 306 20.90 -10.12 -17.53
CA SER A 306 20.14 -10.52 -18.73
C SER A 306 18.87 -11.34 -18.46
N PRO A 307 18.84 -12.31 -17.53
CA PRO A 307 17.60 -13.04 -17.21
C PRO A 307 16.48 -12.14 -16.68
N GLU A 308 16.84 -11.09 -15.94
CA GLU A 308 15.87 -10.12 -15.42
C GLU A 308 15.40 -9.14 -16.51
N LEU A 309 16.28 -8.76 -17.42
CA LEU A 309 15.92 -7.97 -18.60
C LEU A 309 14.89 -8.72 -19.48
N HIS A 310 15.10 -10.01 -19.72
CA HIS A 310 14.10 -10.84 -20.41
C HIS A 310 12.78 -10.94 -19.65
N ALA A 311 12.81 -10.96 -18.31
CA ALA A 311 11.58 -10.96 -17.52
C ALA A 311 10.81 -9.62 -17.68
N ILE A 312 11.52 -8.49 -17.63
CA ILE A 312 10.97 -7.15 -17.88
C ILE A 312 10.41 -7.06 -19.31
N GLU A 313 11.16 -7.55 -20.29
CA GLU A 313 10.76 -7.61 -21.70
C GLU A 313 9.45 -8.39 -21.88
N ARG A 314 9.33 -9.57 -21.25
CA ARG A 314 8.10 -10.39 -21.27
C ARG A 314 6.90 -9.64 -20.69
N ILE A 315 7.08 -8.86 -19.63
CA ILE A 315 6.00 -8.01 -19.09
C ILE A 315 5.59 -6.96 -20.12
N GLY A 316 6.54 -6.26 -20.72
CA GLY A 316 6.24 -5.28 -21.77
C GLY A 316 5.48 -5.90 -22.95
N GLY A 317 5.91 -7.08 -23.40
CA GLY A 317 5.21 -7.87 -24.43
C GLY A 317 3.79 -8.28 -24.02
N PHE A 318 3.61 -8.73 -22.78
CA PHE A 318 2.30 -9.06 -22.22
C PHE A 318 1.36 -7.85 -22.21
N LEU A 319 1.80 -6.70 -21.67
CA LEU A 319 1.00 -5.48 -21.60
C LEU A 319 0.62 -4.96 -22.99
N LYS A 320 1.55 -5.00 -23.96
CA LYS A 320 1.26 -4.69 -25.36
C LYS A 320 0.16 -5.59 -25.93
N GLN A 321 0.17 -6.87 -25.56
CA GLN A 321 -0.84 -7.82 -26.01
C GLN A 321 -2.20 -7.55 -25.34
N VAL A 322 -2.23 -7.13 -24.08
CA VAL A 322 -3.47 -6.67 -23.41
C VAL A 322 -4.05 -5.47 -24.14
N LEU A 323 -3.24 -4.49 -24.52
CA LEU A 323 -3.70 -3.36 -25.31
C LEU A 323 -4.20 -3.75 -26.71
N LYS A 324 -3.55 -4.73 -27.37
CA LYS A 324 -4.04 -5.27 -28.64
C LYS A 324 -5.45 -5.84 -28.47
N TRP A 325 -5.74 -6.51 -27.36
CA TRP A 325 -7.09 -7.00 -27.08
C TRP A 325 -8.10 -5.88 -26.88
N VAL A 326 -7.76 -4.89 -26.06
CA VAL A 326 -8.57 -3.68 -25.87
C VAL A 326 -8.91 -3.03 -27.21
N TYR A 327 -7.91 -2.93 -28.10
CA TYR A 327 -8.06 -2.34 -29.42
C TYR A 327 -8.96 -3.17 -30.36
N CYS A 328 -8.78 -4.49 -30.37
CA CYS A 328 -9.59 -5.41 -31.19
C CYS A 328 -11.04 -5.51 -30.71
N ALA A 329 -11.26 -5.43 -29.39
CA ALA A 329 -12.60 -5.47 -28.80
C ALA A 329 -13.38 -4.14 -28.98
N ALA A 330 -12.68 -3.04 -29.30
CA ALA A 330 -13.32 -1.78 -29.58
C ALA A 330 -13.90 -1.77 -31.00
N ASP A 331 -15.21 -1.54 -31.09
CA ASP A 331 -15.90 -1.21 -32.35
C ASP A 331 -15.22 -0.03 -33.05
N HIS A 332 -15.28 0.02 -34.38
CA HIS A 332 -14.55 0.97 -35.22
C HIS A 332 -14.81 2.43 -34.82
N GLU A 333 -16.05 2.81 -34.53
CA GLU A 333 -16.37 4.18 -34.09
C GLU A 333 -15.81 4.50 -32.70
N ARG A 334 -15.88 3.54 -31.77
CA ARG A 334 -15.38 3.71 -30.39
C ARG A 334 -13.87 3.71 -30.33
N ARG A 335 -13.21 2.96 -31.20
CA ARG A 335 -11.74 2.91 -31.33
C ARG A 335 -11.16 4.29 -31.57
N ASP A 336 -11.72 5.03 -32.52
CA ASP A 336 -11.24 6.38 -32.85
C ASP A 336 -11.57 7.39 -31.75
N GLN A 337 -12.75 7.28 -31.12
CA GLN A 337 -13.10 8.15 -30.00
C GLN A 337 -12.21 7.89 -28.78
N TYR A 338 -11.88 6.63 -28.52
CA TYR A 338 -11.03 6.20 -27.41
C TYR A 338 -9.58 6.65 -27.59
N LEU A 339 -9.00 6.44 -28.77
CA LEU A 339 -7.66 6.94 -29.11
C LEU A 339 -7.59 8.47 -29.02
N ARG A 340 -8.64 9.17 -29.47
CA ARG A 340 -8.73 10.63 -29.36
C ARG A 340 -8.83 11.12 -27.92
N ARG A 341 -9.67 10.50 -27.07
CA ARG A 341 -9.84 10.88 -25.66
C ARG A 341 -8.58 10.68 -24.83
N LEU A 342 -7.75 9.73 -25.20
CA LEU A 342 -6.48 9.51 -24.53
C LEU A 342 -5.39 10.49 -24.97
N HIS A 343 -5.61 11.31 -26.01
CA HIS A 343 -4.59 12.14 -26.65
C HIS A 343 -3.34 11.35 -27.08
N LEU A 344 -3.50 10.05 -27.38
CA LEU A 344 -2.38 9.17 -27.66
C LEU A 344 -2.16 9.01 -29.16
N VAL A 345 -1.04 9.56 -29.63
CA VAL A 345 -0.22 9.07 -30.76
C VAL A 345 -0.08 7.53 -30.58
N PRO A 346 -0.10 6.71 -31.66
CA PRO A 346 -0.61 5.32 -31.75
C PRO A 346 -0.50 4.41 -30.50
N PRO A 347 -1.36 3.37 -30.38
CA PRO A 347 -1.66 2.59 -29.16
C PRO A 347 -0.46 2.03 -28.37
N TYR A 348 0.74 2.14 -28.90
CA TYR A 348 1.98 1.73 -28.29
C TYR A 348 2.53 2.71 -27.23
N ASN A 349 2.16 4.00 -27.28
CA ASN A 349 2.53 4.95 -26.23
C ASN A 349 1.80 4.66 -24.90
N LEU A 350 0.68 3.93 -24.94
CA LEU A 350 -0.07 3.50 -23.75
C LEU A 350 0.76 2.60 -22.83
N VAL A 351 1.64 1.75 -23.39
CA VAL A 351 2.49 0.88 -22.56
C VAL A 351 3.43 1.73 -21.71
N MET A 352 3.93 2.84 -22.28
CA MET A 352 4.78 3.81 -21.56
C MET A 352 4.03 4.63 -20.53
N LEU A 353 2.69 4.69 -20.59
CA LEU A 353 1.88 5.21 -19.48
C LEU A 353 1.86 4.26 -18.28
N GLY A 354 2.37 3.04 -18.42
CA GLY A 354 2.60 2.09 -17.35
C GLY A 354 1.45 1.09 -17.13
N PRO A 355 1.68 0.08 -16.28
CA PRO A 355 0.73 -1.01 -16.01
C PRO A 355 -0.68 -0.57 -15.59
N ASP A 356 -0.80 0.45 -14.74
CA ASP A 356 -2.12 0.96 -14.30
C ASP A 356 -2.95 1.48 -15.48
N ALA A 357 -2.35 2.25 -16.39
CA ALA A 357 -3.05 2.75 -17.57
C ALA A 357 -3.54 1.62 -18.48
N VAL A 358 -2.72 0.57 -18.67
CA VAL A 358 -3.08 -0.62 -19.44
C VAL A 358 -4.25 -1.37 -18.79
N LEU A 359 -4.20 -1.56 -17.47
CA LEU A 359 -5.29 -2.22 -16.73
C LEU A 359 -6.58 -1.41 -16.78
N GLN A 360 -6.51 -0.08 -16.60
CA GLN A 360 -7.69 0.80 -16.72
C GLN A 360 -8.30 0.75 -18.13
N ALA A 361 -7.45 0.65 -19.17
CA ALA A 361 -7.92 0.48 -20.54
C ALA A 361 -8.66 -0.85 -20.74
N TYR A 362 -8.15 -1.92 -20.13
CA TYR A 362 -8.78 -3.24 -20.14
C TYR A 362 -10.13 -3.26 -19.42
N ILE A 363 -10.20 -2.77 -18.17
CA ILE A 363 -11.42 -2.78 -17.35
C ILE A 363 -12.55 -2.00 -18.03
N ARG A 364 -12.25 -0.86 -18.66
CA ARG A 364 -13.26 -0.04 -19.36
C ARG A 364 -13.89 -0.75 -20.57
N MET A 365 -13.24 -1.78 -21.13
CA MET A 365 -13.73 -2.53 -22.28
C MET A 365 -14.49 -3.82 -21.90
N GLU A 366 -14.38 -4.28 -20.66
CA GLU A 366 -14.99 -5.53 -20.19
C GLU A 366 -16.52 -5.64 -20.41
N PRO A 367 -17.35 -4.57 -20.35
CA PRO A 367 -18.79 -4.70 -20.59
C PRO A 367 -19.19 -5.15 -22.00
N ILE A 368 -18.25 -5.18 -22.96
CA ILE A 368 -18.54 -5.37 -24.40
C ILE A 368 -17.99 -6.71 -24.92
N MET A 369 -17.10 -7.39 -24.18
CA MET A 369 -16.42 -8.60 -24.64
C MET A 369 -17.28 -9.87 -24.46
N HIS A 370 -18.30 -10.05 -25.30
CA HIS A 370 -18.84 -11.38 -25.62
C HIS A 370 -17.97 -11.99 -26.72
N PHE A 371 -17.03 -12.85 -26.34
CA PHE A 371 -15.98 -13.39 -27.19
C PHE A 371 -16.52 -14.50 -28.13
N ASP A 372 -16.49 -14.28 -29.46
CA ASP A 372 -16.95 -15.24 -30.48
C ASP A 372 -15.81 -16.01 -31.20
N GLY A 373 -14.55 -15.75 -30.86
CA GLY A 373 -13.44 -16.66 -31.14
C GLY A 373 -12.75 -16.54 -32.50
N SER A 374 -13.01 -15.51 -33.31
CA SER A 374 -12.24 -15.27 -34.54
C SER A 374 -11.21 -14.13 -34.34
N PHE A 375 -9.93 -14.36 -34.67
CA PHE A 375 -8.88 -13.35 -34.51
C PHE A 375 -7.92 -13.34 -35.71
N ASP A 376 -7.78 -12.18 -36.35
CA ASP A 376 -6.89 -11.95 -37.49
C ASP A 376 -5.51 -11.41 -37.05
N ARG A 377 -4.44 -11.85 -37.72
CA ARG A 377 -3.04 -11.76 -37.24
C ARG A 377 -2.24 -10.55 -37.74
N ALA A 378 -2.73 -9.78 -38.71
CA ALA A 378 -1.96 -8.65 -39.22
C ALA A 378 -1.96 -7.46 -38.24
N VAL A 379 -0.90 -6.64 -38.26
CA VAL A 379 -0.62 -5.46 -37.42
C VAL A 379 0.10 -5.75 -36.10
N ALA A 380 1.43 -5.58 -36.11
CA ALA A 380 2.25 -5.01 -35.04
C ALA A 380 3.75 -4.97 -35.43
N SER A 381 4.28 -3.80 -35.80
CA SER A 381 5.73 -3.52 -35.81
C SER A 381 5.94 -2.02 -35.57
N ILE A 382 7.02 -1.66 -34.88
CA ILE A 382 7.48 -0.31 -34.49
C ILE A 382 6.90 0.20 -33.15
N SER A 383 7.72 0.07 -32.08
CA SER A 383 7.75 0.83 -30.79
C SER A 383 8.29 0.00 -29.61
N PHE A 384 8.35 -1.33 -29.74
CA PHE A 384 9.13 -2.19 -28.83
C PHE A 384 10.64 -2.08 -29.08
N GLN A 385 10.98 -1.57 -30.27
CA GLN A 385 12.35 -1.29 -30.69
C GLN A 385 13.09 -0.48 -29.63
N ARG A 386 12.49 0.43 -28.87
CA ARG A 386 13.23 1.17 -27.83
C ARG A 386 13.69 0.33 -26.62
N VAL A 387 12.82 -0.53 -26.10
CA VAL A 387 13.16 -1.43 -24.98
C VAL A 387 14.06 -2.55 -25.49
N THR A 388 13.73 -3.12 -26.66
CA THR A 388 14.59 -4.11 -27.33
C THR A 388 15.92 -3.51 -27.74
N ASP A 389 16.00 -2.27 -28.21
CA ASP A 389 17.25 -1.58 -28.58
C ASP A 389 18.08 -1.36 -27.33
N ALA A 390 17.48 -0.95 -26.22
CA ALA A 390 18.22 -0.80 -24.96
C ALA A 390 18.77 -2.15 -24.46
N ILE A 391 17.98 -3.23 -24.57
CA ILE A 391 18.40 -4.60 -24.20
C ILE A 391 19.48 -5.12 -25.17
N THR A 392 19.24 -5.02 -26.47
CA THR A 392 20.16 -5.46 -27.54
C THR A 392 21.45 -4.64 -27.53
N PHE A 393 21.40 -3.32 -27.29
CA PHE A 393 22.58 -2.46 -27.13
C PHE A 393 23.49 -2.94 -25.99
N LYS A 394 22.91 -3.44 -24.89
CA LYS A 394 23.67 -4.07 -23.80
C LYS A 394 24.36 -5.36 -24.27
N GLU A 395 23.66 -6.23 -25.00
CA GLU A 395 24.22 -7.49 -25.48
C GLU A 395 25.36 -7.30 -26.50
N TYR A 396 25.26 -6.28 -27.37
CA TYR A 396 26.33 -5.93 -28.31
C TYR A 396 27.59 -5.38 -27.60
N ASN A 397 27.45 -4.53 -26.59
CA ASN A 397 28.60 -3.93 -25.91
C ASN A 397 29.36 -4.90 -24.99
N PHE A 398 28.69 -5.94 -24.44
CA PHE A 398 29.37 -6.98 -23.67
C PHE A 398 30.22 -7.93 -24.54
N GLY A 399 29.99 -7.98 -25.86
CA GLY A 399 30.76 -8.80 -26.79
C GLY A 399 32.18 -8.27 -27.07
N ASP A 400 32.40 -6.96 -26.95
CA ASP A 400 33.67 -6.30 -27.31
C ASP A 400 34.64 -6.11 -26.14
N GLU A 401 34.19 -6.25 -24.87
CA GLU A 401 35.07 -6.11 -23.71
C GLU A 401 36.01 -7.33 -23.48
N ALA A 402 35.85 -8.42 -24.25
CA ALA A 402 36.73 -9.59 -24.16
C ALA A 402 38.07 -9.43 -24.92
N THR A 403 38.26 -8.38 -25.71
CA THR A 403 39.53 -8.08 -26.38
C THR A 403 39.91 -6.63 -26.12
N GLY A 404 40.75 -6.40 -25.12
CA GLY A 404 41.21 -5.09 -24.71
C GLY A 404 41.89 -4.31 -25.84
N SER A 405 41.16 -3.39 -26.46
CA SER A 405 41.73 -2.23 -27.15
C SER A 405 40.70 -1.10 -27.18
N PHE A 406 40.95 -0.05 -26.38
CA PHE A 406 40.19 1.21 -26.46
C PHE A 406 40.51 1.91 -27.79
N GLY A 407 39.66 1.71 -28.78
CA GLY A 407 39.61 2.50 -30.01
C GLY A 407 38.27 3.22 -30.09
N LEU A 408 38.29 4.55 -30.08
CA LEU A 408 37.16 5.41 -30.43
C LEU A 408 36.73 5.12 -31.88
N VAL A 409 35.79 4.20 -32.09
CA VAL A 409 35.19 3.94 -33.40
C VAL A 409 33.91 4.76 -33.53
N LYS A 410 33.96 5.75 -34.44
CA LYS A 410 32.79 6.48 -34.94
C LYS A 410 31.77 5.49 -35.52
N CYS A 411 30.64 5.31 -34.84
CA CYS A 411 29.50 4.55 -35.34
C CYS A 411 28.73 5.42 -36.35
N HIS A 412 29.08 5.31 -37.64
CA HIS A 412 28.45 6.07 -38.73
C HIS A 412 27.60 5.21 -39.69
N ARG A 413 27.25 3.98 -39.33
CA ARG A 413 26.47 3.09 -40.20
C ARG A 413 25.40 2.32 -39.42
N LEU A 414 24.29 2.98 -39.09
CA LEU A 414 22.99 2.34 -38.87
C LEU A 414 21.89 3.42 -39.02
N CYS A 415 21.81 4.01 -40.21
CA CYS A 415 20.66 4.81 -40.64
C CYS A 415 20.61 4.83 -42.16
N SER A 416 20.08 3.76 -42.75
CA SER A 416 19.73 3.72 -44.17
C SER A 416 18.56 2.74 -44.35
N VAL A 417 17.36 3.16 -43.93
CA VAL A 417 16.13 2.51 -44.40
C VAL A 417 15.82 3.12 -45.76
N HIS A 418 16.14 2.39 -46.83
CA HIS A 418 15.71 2.71 -48.18
C HIS A 418 14.17 2.65 -48.24
N PHE A 419 13.55 3.78 -48.58
CA PHE A 419 12.16 3.81 -49.06
C PHE A 419 12.09 3.09 -50.40
N PHE A 420 11.35 1.99 -50.49
CA PHE A 420 10.78 1.53 -51.74
C PHE A 420 9.38 2.12 -51.86
N GLN A 421 9.21 3.09 -52.77
CA GLN A 421 7.90 3.46 -53.31
C GLN A 421 7.36 2.25 -54.10
N ALA A 422 6.23 1.71 -53.66
CA ALA A 422 5.41 0.85 -54.49
C ALA A 422 4.45 1.76 -55.28
N ASP A 423 4.71 1.91 -56.58
CA ASP A 423 3.77 2.51 -57.53
C ASP A 423 2.51 1.65 -57.62
N PHE A 424 1.37 2.19 -57.20
CA PHE A 424 0.07 1.67 -57.55
C PHE A 424 -0.20 2.02 -59.02
N LYS A 425 -0.11 1.01 -59.90
CA LYS A 425 -0.78 1.07 -61.20
C LYS A 425 -2.28 0.88 -60.98
N THR A 426 -3.05 1.92 -61.28
CA THR A 426 -4.48 1.84 -61.55
C THR A 426 -4.72 0.95 -62.78
N ILE A 427 -5.62 -0.02 -62.64
CA ILE A 427 -6.23 -0.75 -63.76
C ILE A 427 -7.58 -0.06 -64.00
N ASP A 428 -7.72 0.56 -65.16
CA ASP A 428 -8.91 0.51 -66.01
C ASP A 428 -8.48 -0.17 -67.33
#